data_AF-A0A2V1B7G5-F1
#
_entry.id   AF-A0A2V1B7G5-F1
#
_cell.length_a   1.000
_cell.length_b   1.000
_cell.length_c   1.000
_cell.angle_alpha   90.00
_cell.angle_beta   90.00
_cell.angle_gamma   90.00
#
_symmetry.space_group_name_H-M   'P 1'
#
loop_
_entity.id
_entity.type
_entity.pdbx_description
1 polymer ?
#
loop_
_entity_poly.entity_id
_entity_poly.type
_entity_poly.pdbx_seq_one_letter_code
_entity_poly.pdbx_strand_id
1 'polypeptide(L)'
;MAKRRNPYKGASGRKDTLVKKAHELGELPGFEVALFIRRRGRVTTYRSIDDESWWPVKADIDFAYPTPTNLLPHDFEMEQHKGGQ
;
A
#
# COMPACT_ATOMS: atom_id res chain seq x y z
N MET A 1 -21.34 -20.73 -22.90
CA MET A 1 -20.17 -20.85 -21.98
C MET A 1 -19.74 -19.46 -21.54
N ALA A 2 -19.88 -19.11 -20.26
CA ALA A 2 -19.42 -17.82 -19.75
C ALA A 2 -17.89 -17.74 -19.84
N LYS A 3 -17.39 -16.77 -20.60
CA LYS A 3 -15.95 -16.50 -20.78
C LYS A 3 -15.37 -16.13 -19.42
N ARG A 4 -14.66 -17.06 -18.75
CA ARG A 4 -13.97 -16.79 -17.47
C ARG A 4 -13.05 -15.58 -17.66
N ARG A 5 -13.42 -14.41 -17.11
CA ARG A 5 -12.54 -13.24 -17.07
C ARG A 5 -11.32 -13.63 -16.23
N ASN A 6 -10.14 -13.60 -16.82
CA ASN A 6 -8.90 -13.87 -16.10
C ASN A 6 -8.78 -12.84 -14.96
N PRO A 7 -8.82 -13.24 -13.68
CA PRO A 7 -8.78 -12.31 -12.55
C PRO A 7 -7.44 -11.57 -12.46
N TYR A 8 -6.42 -12.04 -13.18
CA TYR A 8 -5.12 -11.39 -13.28
C TYR A 8 -5.04 -10.34 -14.40
N LYS A 9 -6.05 -10.25 -15.29
CA LYS A 9 -6.14 -9.20 -16.31
C LYS A 9 -6.40 -7.87 -15.57
N GLY A 10 -5.37 -7.03 -15.50
CA GLY A 10 -5.40 -5.75 -14.75
C GLY A 10 -4.64 -5.76 -13.43
N ALA A 11 -4.10 -6.90 -12.97
CA ALA A 11 -3.29 -6.94 -11.75
C ALA A 11 -2.00 -6.12 -11.86
N SER A 12 -1.32 -6.17 -13.02
CA SER A 12 -0.15 -5.31 -13.26
C SER A 12 -0.55 -3.83 -13.26
N GLY A 13 -1.62 -3.47 -13.98
CA GLY A 13 -2.10 -2.08 -14.00
C GLY A 13 -2.45 -1.55 -12.61
N ARG A 14 -3.14 -2.32 -11.78
CA ARG A 14 -3.43 -1.94 -10.37
C ARG A 14 -2.17 -1.75 -9.54
N LYS A 15 -1.19 -2.65 -9.70
CA LYS A 15 0.11 -2.53 -9.03
C LYS A 15 0.81 -1.23 -9.45
N ASP A 16 0.83 -0.92 -10.74
CA ASP A 16 1.47 0.29 -11.26
C ASP A 16 0.73 1.56 -10.79
N THR A 17 -0.61 1.54 -10.78
CA THR A 17 -1.42 2.63 -10.20
C THR A 17 -1.14 2.82 -8.72
N LEU A 18 -1.02 1.75 -7.94
CA LEU A 18 -0.74 1.82 -6.50
C LEU A 18 0.64 2.45 -6.23
N VAL A 19 1.67 2.02 -6.97
CA VAL A 19 3.01 2.62 -6.87
C VAL A 19 2.98 4.10 -7.25
N LYS A 20 2.27 4.46 -8.33
CA LYS A 20 2.12 5.87 -8.72
C LYS A 20 1.47 6.71 -7.61
N LYS A 21 0.42 6.19 -6.95
CA LYS A 21 -0.25 6.88 -5.85
C LYS A 21 0.65 7.02 -4.62
N ALA A 22 1.43 6.00 -4.30
CA ALA A 22 2.43 6.08 -3.24
C ALA A 22 3.51 7.14 -3.56
N HIS A 23 3.89 7.27 -4.82
CA HIS A 23 4.81 8.32 -5.28
C HIS A 23 4.22 9.72 -5.16
N GLU A 24 3.04 9.94 -5.72
CA GLU A 24 2.32 11.23 -5.63
C GLU A 24 2.14 11.68 -4.16
N LEU A 25 1.90 10.75 -3.22
CA LEU A 25 1.80 11.05 -1.79
C LEU A 25 3.15 11.45 -1.18
N GLY A 26 4.23 10.76 -1.56
CA GLY A 26 5.58 11.05 -1.05
C GLY A 26 6.17 12.36 -1.57
N GLU A 27 5.61 12.96 -2.62
CA GLU A 27 5.98 14.31 -3.07
C GLU A 27 5.40 15.42 -2.16
N LEU A 28 4.44 15.10 -1.29
CA LEU A 28 3.86 16.06 -0.38
C LEU A 28 4.76 16.29 0.85
N PRO A 29 4.97 17.54 1.30
CA PRO A 29 5.81 17.83 2.46
C PRO A 29 5.37 17.08 3.72
N GLY A 30 6.35 16.46 4.40
CA GLY A 30 6.13 15.74 5.65
C GLY A 30 5.63 14.30 5.48
N PHE A 31 5.43 13.82 4.25
CA PHE A 31 5.13 12.42 3.98
C PHE A 31 6.38 11.64 3.59
N GLU A 32 6.57 10.51 4.26
CA GLU A 32 7.54 9.48 3.87
C GLU A 32 6.77 8.18 3.63
N VAL A 33 6.93 7.57 2.46
CA VAL A 33 6.05 6.49 2.00
C VAL A 33 6.84 5.26 1.61
N ALA A 34 6.57 4.16 2.31
CA ALA A 34 7.04 2.81 1.98
C ALA A 34 5.87 1.95 1.49
N LEU A 35 6.09 1.18 0.41
CA LEU A 35 5.09 0.22 -0.06
C LEU A 35 5.74 -1.15 -0.30
N PHE A 36 5.16 -2.19 0.31
CA PHE A 36 5.58 -3.58 0.16
C PHE A 36 4.46 -4.40 -0.48
N ILE A 37 4.70 -4.92 -1.68
CA ILE A 37 3.72 -5.74 -2.41
C ILE A 37 4.24 -7.17 -2.48
N ARG A 38 3.57 -8.10 -1.79
CA ARG A 38 3.88 -9.54 -1.86
C ARG A 38 2.96 -10.24 -2.85
N ARG A 39 3.53 -10.88 -3.87
CA ARG A 39 2.78 -11.71 -4.84
C ARG A 39 3.52 -13.01 -5.10
N ARG A 40 2.86 -14.15 -4.80
CA ARG A 40 3.40 -15.51 -5.03
C ARG A 40 4.83 -15.69 -4.47
N GLY A 41 5.04 -15.25 -3.23
CA GLY A 41 6.33 -15.34 -2.55
C GLY A 41 7.36 -14.27 -2.91
N ARG A 42 7.16 -13.50 -3.99
CA ARG A 42 8.04 -12.37 -4.35
C ARG A 42 7.55 -11.09 -3.71
N VAL A 43 8.48 -10.25 -3.26
CA VAL A 43 8.20 -8.93 -2.71
C VAL A 43 8.73 -7.87 -3.68
N THR A 44 7.92 -6.87 -3.98
CA THR A 44 8.32 -5.65 -4.68
C THR A 44 8.18 -4.49 -3.70
N THR A 45 9.21 -3.66 -3.60
CA THR A 45 9.25 -2.53 -2.67
C THR A 45 9.35 -1.21 -3.42
N TYR A 46 8.72 -0.18 -2.88
CA TYR A 46 8.88 1.21 -3.28
C TYR A 46 9.18 2.05 -2.03
N ARG A 47 10.03 3.06 -2.19
CA ARG A 47 10.41 4.03 -1.15
C ARG A 47 10.41 5.42 -1.77
N SER A 48 9.83 6.41 -1.09
CA SER A 48 9.86 7.80 -1.55
C SER A 48 11.19 8.49 -1.27
N ILE A 49 12.00 7.94 -0.36
CA ILE A 49 13.32 8.46 0.01
C ILE A 49 14.37 7.42 -0.35
N ASP A 50 15.41 7.87 -1.06
CA ASP A 50 16.57 7.05 -1.43
C ASP A 50 17.69 7.22 -0.40
N ASP A 51 17.40 6.85 0.85
CA ASP A 51 18.37 6.78 1.94
C ASP A 51 18.44 5.33 2.43
N GLU A 52 19.66 4.77 2.49
CA GLU A 52 19.90 3.40 2.96
C GLU A 52 19.57 3.23 4.45
N SER A 53 19.63 4.32 5.23
CA SER A 53 19.24 4.37 6.64
C SER A 53 17.74 4.63 6.83
N TRP A 54 16.98 4.71 5.74
CA TRP A 54 15.58 5.08 5.81
C TRP A 54 14.72 4.02 6.50
N TRP A 55 13.98 4.51 7.49
CA TRP A 55 12.94 3.80 8.19
C TRP A 55 11.71 3.60 7.31
N PRO A 56 10.98 2.47 7.41
CA PRO A 56 11.13 1.48 8.46
C PRO A 56 11.72 0.15 7.98
N VAL A 57 12.70 -0.37 8.73
CA VAL A 57 12.93 -1.83 8.74
C VAL A 57 11.71 -2.44 9.41
N LYS A 58 11.18 -3.57 8.90
CA LYS A 58 9.96 -4.19 9.46
C LYS A 58 10.05 -4.39 10.98
N ALA A 59 11.25 -4.67 11.50
CA ALA A 59 11.50 -4.84 12.92
C ALA A 59 11.22 -3.57 13.74
N ASP A 60 11.38 -2.39 13.13
CA ASP A 60 11.28 -1.13 13.83
C ASP A 60 9.89 -0.50 13.78
N ILE A 61 9.03 -0.93 12.85
CA ILE A 61 7.62 -0.51 12.77
C ILE A 61 6.91 -0.78 14.10
N ASP A 62 7.14 -1.97 14.67
CA ASP A 62 6.47 -2.40 15.89
C ASP A 62 6.86 -1.54 17.12
N PHE A 63 7.95 -0.77 17.03
CA PHE A 63 8.44 0.13 18.08
C PHE A 63 8.20 1.62 17.78
N ALA A 64 7.55 1.95 16.66
CA ALA A 64 7.28 3.34 16.31
C ALA A 64 6.35 4.01 17.33
N TYR A 65 6.62 5.31 17.59
CA TYR A 65 5.78 6.14 18.43
C TYR A 65 5.23 7.34 17.64
N PRO A 66 3.91 7.60 17.67
CA PRO A 66 2.88 6.79 18.33
C PRO A 66 2.71 5.41 17.67
N THR A 67 2.07 4.48 18.40
CA THR A 67 1.83 3.12 17.89
C THR A 67 1.21 3.18 16.49
N PRO A 68 1.76 2.46 15.50
CA PRO A 68 1.23 2.48 14.15
C PRO A 68 -0.23 2.05 14.08
N THR A 69 -1.01 2.77 13.27
CA THR A 69 -2.35 2.34 12.90
C THR A 69 -2.26 1.33 11.76
N ASN A 70 -2.65 0.08 12.04
CA ASN A 70 -2.68 -0.99 11.04
C ASN A 70 -4.04 -1.01 10.33
N LEU A 71 -4.06 -0.57 9.07
CA LEU A 71 -5.26 -0.64 8.22
C LEU A 71 -5.39 -2.04 7.60
N LEU A 72 -6.54 -2.67 7.79
CA LEU A 72 -6.91 -4.00 7.32
C LEU A 72 -8.09 -3.90 6.34
N PRO A 73 -8.36 -4.95 5.53
CA PRO A 73 -9.43 -4.90 4.53
C PRO A 73 -10.80 -4.46 5.07
N HIS A 74 -11.15 -4.86 6.29
CA HIS A 74 -12.44 -4.51 6.90
C HIS A 74 -12.58 -3.02 7.24
N ASP A 75 -11.48 -2.29 7.45
CA ASP A 75 -11.53 -0.85 7.72
C ASP A 75 -12.08 -0.08 6.51
N PHE A 76 -11.89 -0.61 5.30
CA PHE A 76 -12.39 -0.01 4.06
C PHE A 76 -13.81 -0.49 3.68
N GLU A 77 -14.31 -1.55 4.33
CA GLU A 77 -15.66 -2.07 4.11
C GLU A 77 -16.71 -1.27 4.92
N MET A 78 -16.33 -0.78 6.11
CA MET A 78 -17.19 0.01 7.00
C MET A 78 -17.45 1.45 6.52
N GLU A 79 -16.52 2.02 5.76
CA GLU A 79 -16.64 3.39 5.22
C GLU A 79 -17.75 3.51 4.17
N GLN A 80 -18.11 2.43 3.47
CA GLN A 80 -19.14 2.46 2.43
C GLN A 80 -20.57 2.59 2.98
N HIS A 81 -20.77 2.36 4.29
CA HIS A 81 -22.09 2.41 4.92
C HIS A 81 -22.40 3.71 5.68
N LYS A 82 -21.44 4.64 5.82
CA LYS A 82 -21.64 5.90 6.54
C LYS A 82 -21.93 7.12 5.66
N GLY A 83 -21.93 6.97 4.34
CA GLY A 83 -22.23 8.05 3.38
C GLY A 83 -23.72 8.22 3.00
N GLY A 84 -24.63 7.56 3.73
CA GLY A 84 -26.06 7.55 3.42
C GLY A 84 -26.93 7.77 4.66
N GLN A 85 -26.77 8.91 5.33
CA GLN A 85 -27.78 9.49 6.23
C GLN A 85 -27.71 11.01 6.14
#